data_AF-A0A350DMM5-F1
#
_entry.id   AF-A0A350DMM5-F1
#
_cell.length_a   1.000
_cell.length_b   1.000
_cell.length_c   1.000
_cell.angle_alpha   90.00
_cell.angle_beta   90.00
_cell.angle_gamma   90.00
#
_symmetry.space_group_name_H-M   'P 1'
#
loop_
_entity.id
_entity.type
_entity.pdbx_description
1 polymer ?
#
loop_
_entity_poly.entity_id
_entity_poly.type
_entity_poly.pdbx_seq_one_letter_code
_entity_poly.pdbx_strand_id
1 'polypeptide(L)'
;MLEAYRKHVAERAELGTVPLPLNEKQVAELVELLKNPPAGEDAFLMDLLENRIPAGVDQAAYVKAAFLAAIVKGEATSPLISKKKAVEILGTMQGGYNVQPLVAALDDAEVAQEAADALKKTLLVFDAFNDVTEKAEAGNAIAKEVVQSWADAEWFLSRPEVPEKTTYTTFKVTGETNTDDLSPAQDAWSRPDIPLHSLAMHKNSRDGIIADEEGVVGPMKQIEALKEKGHPLAYVGDVVGTG
;
A
#
# COMPACT_ATOMS: atom_id res chain seq x y z
N MET A 1 -5.50 19.41 -9.80
CA MET A 1 -4.96 18.04 -9.60
C MET A 1 -3.84 17.66 -10.57
N LEU A 2 -4.15 17.26 -11.82
CA LEU A 2 -3.21 16.47 -12.66
C LEU A 2 -1.91 17.20 -13.02
N GLU A 3 -1.97 18.46 -13.44
CA GLU A 3 -0.78 19.23 -13.79
C GLU A 3 0.18 19.38 -12.60
N ALA A 4 -0.35 19.78 -11.44
CA ALA A 4 0.41 19.89 -10.21
C ALA A 4 1.00 18.54 -9.78
N TYR A 5 0.24 17.45 -9.91
CA TYR A 5 0.73 16.11 -9.61
C TYR A 5 1.85 15.68 -10.56
N ARG A 6 1.72 15.92 -11.87
CA ARG A 6 2.78 15.61 -12.86
C ARG A 6 4.05 16.42 -12.61
N LYS A 7 3.91 17.68 -12.18
CA LYS A 7 5.05 18.50 -11.76
C LYS A 7 5.77 17.88 -10.55
N HIS A 8 5.02 17.48 -9.53
CA HIS A 8 5.57 16.79 -8.35
C HIS A 8 6.27 15.47 -8.71
N VAL A 9 5.71 14.70 -9.65
CA VAL A 9 6.36 13.48 -10.18
C VAL A 9 7.73 13.81 -10.79
N ALA A 10 7.82 14.88 -11.59
CA ALA A 10 9.09 15.31 -12.17
C ALA A 10 10.10 15.77 -11.11
N GLU A 11 9.67 16.59 -10.15
CA GLU A 11 10.49 17.06 -9.02
C GLU A 11 11.05 15.88 -8.19
N ARG A 12 10.25 14.82 -7.99
CA ARG A 12 10.66 13.62 -7.25
C ARG A 12 11.58 12.71 -8.05
N ALA A 13 11.40 12.64 -9.37
CA ALA A 13 12.27 11.90 -10.27
C ALA A 13 13.69 12.48 -10.31
N GLU A 14 13.85 13.80 -10.18
CA GLU A 14 15.18 14.45 -10.05
C GLU A 14 15.94 14.00 -8.79
N LEU A 15 15.22 13.64 -7.73
CA LEU A 15 15.77 13.08 -6.50
C LEU A 15 15.94 11.54 -6.55
N GLY A 16 15.54 10.89 -7.64
CA GLY A 16 15.54 9.43 -7.75
C GLY A 16 14.47 8.74 -6.89
N THR A 17 13.39 9.44 -6.54
CA THR A 17 12.33 8.93 -5.63
C THR A 17 10.96 8.94 -6.30
N VAL A 18 10.04 8.13 -5.77
CA VAL A 18 8.63 8.12 -6.20
C VAL A 18 7.87 9.34 -5.61
N PRO A 19 6.77 9.78 -6.26
CA PRO A 19 5.93 10.84 -5.70
C PRO A 19 5.33 10.44 -4.35
N LEU A 20 5.09 11.46 -3.52
CA LEU A 20 4.26 11.31 -2.32
C LEU A 20 2.88 10.71 -2.68
N PRO A 21 2.29 9.93 -1.75
CA PRO A 21 0.88 9.54 -1.85
C PRO A 21 -0.04 10.77 -1.94
N LEU A 22 -1.22 10.58 -2.52
CA LEU A 22 -2.23 11.62 -2.61
C LEU A 22 -2.80 11.93 -1.23
N ASN A 23 -2.95 13.22 -0.95
CA ASN A 23 -3.68 13.69 0.24
C ASN A 23 -5.20 13.76 -0.02
N GLU A 24 -5.98 14.06 1.01
CA GLU A 24 -7.44 14.08 0.97
C GLU A 24 -8.01 15.08 -0.05
N LYS A 25 -7.35 16.22 -0.25
CA LYS A 25 -7.77 17.22 -1.25
C LYS A 25 -7.53 16.72 -2.66
N GLN A 26 -6.37 16.13 -2.92
CA GLN A 26 -6.04 15.53 -4.21
C GLN A 26 -6.96 14.36 -4.54
N VAL A 27 -7.35 13.54 -3.55
CA VAL A 27 -8.33 12.47 -3.74
C VAL A 27 -9.71 13.03 -4.03
N ALA A 28 -10.14 14.09 -3.34
CA ALA A 28 -11.42 14.75 -3.66
C ALA A 28 -11.46 15.30 -5.09
N GLU A 29 -10.38 15.93 -5.56
CA GLU A 29 -10.26 16.36 -6.96
C GLU A 29 -10.21 15.17 -7.94
N LEU A 30 -9.53 14.07 -7.56
CA LEU A 30 -9.49 12.84 -8.35
C LEU A 30 -10.89 12.22 -8.51
N VAL A 31 -11.72 12.25 -7.46
CA VAL A 31 -13.11 11.76 -7.52
C VAL A 31 -13.92 12.51 -8.58
N GLU A 32 -13.79 13.84 -8.67
CA GLU A 32 -14.47 14.61 -9.71
C GLU A 32 -13.98 14.28 -11.11
N LEU A 33 -12.68 14.03 -11.28
CA LEU A 33 -12.10 13.54 -12.54
C LEU A 33 -12.60 12.13 -12.88
N LEU A 34 -12.74 11.23 -11.90
CA LEU A 34 -13.25 9.88 -12.12
C LEU A 34 -14.73 9.88 -12.52
N LYS A 35 -15.53 10.86 -12.07
CA LYS A 35 -16.92 11.05 -12.50
C LYS A 35 -17.01 11.55 -13.95
N ASN A 36 -16.09 12.43 -14.36
CA ASN A 36 -16.05 13.04 -15.70
C ASN A 36 -14.61 13.02 -16.27
N PRO A 37 -14.10 11.85 -16.72
CA PRO A 37 -12.71 11.71 -17.09
C PRO A 37 -12.37 12.50 -18.36
N PRO A 38 -11.26 13.26 -18.37
CA PRO A 38 -10.71 13.83 -19.59
C PRO A 38 -10.29 12.71 -20.56
N ALA A 39 -10.47 12.93 -21.86
CA ALA A 39 -10.14 11.94 -22.87
C ALA A 39 -8.65 11.55 -22.81
N GLY A 40 -8.38 10.24 -22.76
CA GLY A 40 -7.04 9.67 -22.74
C GLY A 40 -6.39 9.58 -21.35
N GLU A 41 -7.07 10.00 -20.29
CA GLU A 41 -6.54 9.95 -18.92
C GLU A 41 -7.03 8.74 -18.11
N ASP A 42 -7.93 7.92 -18.67
CA ASP A 42 -8.62 6.81 -17.97
C ASP A 42 -7.68 5.91 -17.16
N ALA A 43 -6.65 5.37 -17.81
CA ALA A 43 -5.69 4.46 -17.18
C ALA A 43 -4.87 5.17 -16.09
N PHE A 44 -4.54 6.45 -16.30
CA PHE A 44 -3.78 7.23 -15.34
C PHE A 44 -4.61 7.54 -14.09
N LEU A 45 -5.87 7.95 -14.25
CA LEU A 45 -6.78 8.17 -13.13
C LEU A 45 -7.01 6.90 -12.30
N MET A 46 -7.12 5.75 -12.97
CA MET A 46 -7.25 4.45 -12.30
C MET A 46 -5.98 4.08 -11.54
N ASP A 47 -4.78 4.30 -12.09
CA ASP A 47 -3.53 4.07 -11.35
C ASP A 47 -3.44 4.95 -10.09
N LEU A 48 -3.83 6.22 -10.19
CA LEU A 48 -3.87 7.12 -9.04
C LEU A 48 -4.81 6.59 -7.94
N LEU A 49 -6.01 6.16 -8.32
CA LEU A 49 -7.02 5.63 -7.41
C LEU A 49 -6.56 4.34 -6.73
N GLU A 50 -5.99 3.41 -7.51
CA GLU A 50 -5.63 2.07 -7.04
C GLU A 50 -4.33 2.06 -6.23
N ASN A 51 -3.33 2.83 -6.66
CA ASN A 51 -1.94 2.66 -6.22
C ASN A 51 -1.32 3.88 -5.53
N ARG A 52 -1.99 5.04 -5.50
CA ARG A 52 -1.41 6.29 -4.96
C ARG A 52 -2.14 6.88 -3.76
N ILE A 53 -3.09 6.15 -3.18
CA ILE A 53 -3.82 6.58 -1.99
C ILE A 53 -3.43 5.67 -0.81
N PRO A 54 -3.05 6.22 0.35
CA PRO A 54 -2.79 5.44 1.56
C PRO A 54 -3.98 4.52 1.91
N ALA A 55 -3.68 3.43 2.62
CA ALA A 55 -4.67 2.49 3.12
C ALA A 55 -5.09 2.83 4.57
N GLY A 56 -6.02 2.08 5.14
CA GLY A 56 -6.39 2.22 6.55
C GLY A 56 -7.31 3.41 6.83
N VAL A 57 -6.99 4.15 7.89
CA VAL A 57 -7.79 5.27 8.42
C VAL A 57 -7.20 6.65 8.09
N ASP A 58 -6.38 6.72 7.03
CA ASP A 58 -5.90 7.99 6.50
C ASP A 58 -7.06 8.83 5.92
N GLN A 59 -6.92 10.16 5.94
CA GLN A 59 -7.97 11.07 5.43
C GLN A 59 -8.20 10.92 3.93
N ALA A 60 -7.16 10.62 3.15
CA ALA A 60 -7.31 10.31 1.73
C ALA A 60 -8.02 8.97 1.51
N ALA A 61 -7.74 7.97 2.36
CA ALA A 61 -8.44 6.69 2.37
C ALA A 61 -9.93 6.87 2.69
N TYR A 62 -10.29 7.77 3.61
CA TYR A 62 -11.69 8.10 3.92
C TYR A 62 -12.44 8.57 2.67
N VAL A 63 -11.88 9.55 1.94
CA VAL A 63 -12.51 10.09 0.72
C VAL A 63 -12.65 9.01 -0.35
N LYS A 64 -11.61 8.17 -0.54
CA LYS A 64 -11.63 7.03 -1.45
C LYS A 64 -12.74 6.03 -1.07
N ALA A 65 -12.79 5.59 0.18
CA ALA A 65 -13.78 4.61 0.65
C ALA A 65 -15.20 5.14 0.50
N ALA A 66 -15.44 6.42 0.85
CA ALA A 66 -16.74 7.06 0.72
C ALA A 66 -17.22 7.10 -0.73
N PHE A 67 -16.35 7.47 -1.68
CA PHE A 67 -16.70 7.47 -3.10
C PHE A 67 -17.00 6.08 -3.64
N LEU A 68 -16.16 5.09 -3.33
CA LEU A 68 -16.38 3.71 -3.77
C LEU A 68 -17.66 3.12 -3.16
N ALA A 69 -17.94 3.40 -1.89
CA ALA A 69 -19.19 3.00 -1.25
C ALA A 69 -20.41 3.66 -1.90
N ALA A 70 -20.33 4.94 -2.28
CA ALA A 70 -21.39 5.64 -3.01
C ALA A 70 -21.64 5.02 -4.40
N ILE A 71 -20.59 4.58 -5.10
CA ILE A 71 -20.74 3.80 -6.34
C ILE A 71 -21.47 2.48 -6.07
N VAL A 72 -21.08 1.75 -5.02
CA VAL A 72 -21.73 0.48 -4.66
C VAL A 72 -23.22 0.67 -4.36
N LYS A 73 -23.58 1.76 -3.69
CA LYS A 73 -24.98 2.10 -3.37
C LYS A 73 -25.78 2.72 -4.52
N GLY A 74 -25.13 3.03 -5.65
CA GLY A 74 -25.76 3.75 -6.76
C GLY A 74 -26.03 5.25 -6.48
N GLU A 75 -25.39 5.81 -5.45
CA GLU A 75 -25.48 7.23 -5.07
C GLU A 75 -24.50 8.11 -5.87
N ALA A 76 -23.49 7.48 -6.48
CA ALA A 76 -22.54 8.11 -7.39
C ALA A 76 -22.27 7.19 -8.60
N THR A 77 -21.81 7.78 -9.70
CA THR A 77 -21.45 7.03 -10.92
C THR A 77 -20.10 7.49 -11.46
N SER A 78 -19.44 6.59 -12.17
CA SER A 78 -18.22 6.86 -12.93
C SER A 78 -18.26 6.00 -14.20
N PRO A 79 -17.87 6.54 -15.38
CA PRO A 79 -17.74 5.72 -16.58
C PRO A 79 -16.58 4.71 -16.50
N LEU A 80 -15.65 4.85 -15.54
CA LEU A 80 -14.48 4.00 -15.39
C LEU A 80 -14.63 2.93 -14.30
N ILE A 81 -15.57 3.11 -13.37
CA ILE A 81 -15.69 2.28 -12.17
C ILE A 81 -17.10 1.69 -12.12
N SER A 82 -17.20 0.40 -12.44
CA SER A 82 -18.41 -0.37 -12.19
C SER A 82 -18.59 -0.65 -10.69
N LYS A 83 -19.80 -1.03 -10.31
CA LYS A 83 -20.13 -1.47 -8.95
C LYS A 83 -19.20 -2.58 -8.46
N LYS A 84 -18.99 -3.61 -9.30
CA LYS A 84 -18.06 -4.71 -9.05
C LYS A 84 -16.62 -4.20 -8.86
N LYS A 85 -16.14 -3.32 -9.75
CA LYS A 85 -14.79 -2.74 -9.64
C LYS A 85 -14.63 -1.91 -8.36
N ALA A 86 -15.68 -1.23 -7.91
CA ALA A 86 -15.64 -0.50 -6.65
C ALA A 86 -15.45 -1.43 -5.44
N VAL A 87 -16.14 -2.59 -5.41
CA VAL A 87 -15.95 -3.62 -4.38
C VAL A 87 -14.54 -4.21 -4.42
N GLU A 88 -14.03 -4.51 -5.61
CA GLU A 88 -12.64 -4.98 -5.78
C GLU A 88 -11.62 -3.98 -5.20
N ILE A 89 -11.78 -2.68 -5.47
CA ILE A 89 -10.89 -1.64 -4.93
C ILE A 89 -11.07 -1.47 -3.43
N LEU A 90 -12.29 -1.53 -2.90
CA LEU A 90 -12.52 -1.53 -1.45
C LEU A 90 -11.77 -2.68 -0.77
N GLY A 91 -11.69 -3.85 -1.42
CA GLY A 91 -10.93 -5.01 -0.93
C GLY A 91 -9.42 -4.81 -0.81
N THR A 92 -8.83 -3.79 -1.44
CA THR A 92 -7.37 -3.54 -1.38
C THR A 92 -6.97 -2.50 -0.33
N MET A 93 -7.94 -1.89 0.36
CA MET A 93 -7.69 -0.79 1.30
C MET A 93 -7.22 -1.24 2.70
N GLN A 94 -6.83 -2.51 2.84
CA GLN A 94 -6.28 -3.18 4.03
C GLN A 94 -7.19 -3.27 5.27
N GLY A 95 -8.05 -2.29 5.52
CA GLY A 95 -8.93 -2.19 6.68
C GLY A 95 -9.34 -0.75 6.99
N GLY A 96 -10.22 -0.55 7.97
CA GLY A 96 -10.74 0.77 8.32
C GLY A 96 -11.99 1.14 7.53
N TYR A 97 -11.96 2.26 6.80
CA TYR A 97 -13.16 2.84 6.17
C TYR A 97 -13.80 1.97 5.07
N ASN A 98 -13.07 0.99 4.54
CA ASN A 98 -13.56 0.06 3.52
C ASN A 98 -14.38 -1.11 4.08
N VAL A 99 -14.24 -1.45 5.37
CA VAL A 99 -14.81 -2.68 5.93
C VAL A 99 -16.34 -2.64 5.96
N GLN A 100 -16.93 -1.60 6.54
CA GLN A 100 -18.39 -1.46 6.62
C GLN A 100 -19.07 -1.46 5.23
N PRO A 101 -18.55 -0.74 4.21
CA PRO A 101 -19.04 -0.90 2.84
C PRO A 101 -19.01 -2.33 2.30
N LEU A 102 -17.94 -3.09 2.55
CA LEU A 102 -17.85 -4.50 2.14
C LEU A 102 -18.85 -5.38 2.87
N VAL A 103 -19.03 -5.19 4.19
CA VAL A 103 -20.02 -5.93 4.98
C VAL A 103 -21.43 -5.64 4.48
N ALA A 104 -21.77 -4.39 4.17
CA ALA A 104 -23.06 -4.03 3.59
C ALA A 104 -23.27 -4.66 2.20
N ALA A 105 -22.21 -4.75 1.40
CA ALA A 105 -22.27 -5.35 0.06
C ALA A 105 -22.57 -6.86 0.07
N LEU A 106 -22.46 -7.56 1.21
CA LEU A 106 -22.87 -8.96 1.35
C LEU A 106 -24.38 -9.19 1.16
N ASP A 107 -25.20 -8.14 1.27
CA ASP A 107 -26.65 -8.21 1.02
C ASP A 107 -27.03 -7.92 -0.44
N ASP A 108 -26.06 -7.50 -1.26
CA ASP A 108 -26.29 -7.08 -2.63
C ASP A 108 -25.97 -8.21 -3.61
N ALA A 109 -27.01 -8.84 -4.17
CA ALA A 109 -26.87 -10.01 -5.03
C ALA A 109 -25.95 -9.79 -6.26
N GLU A 110 -25.73 -8.55 -6.69
CA GLU A 110 -24.84 -8.23 -7.83
C GLU A 110 -23.36 -8.32 -7.46
N VAL A 111 -22.99 -8.07 -6.20
CA VAL A 111 -21.58 -7.91 -5.76
C VAL A 111 -21.25 -8.63 -4.46
N ALA A 112 -22.18 -9.40 -3.89
CA ALA A 112 -21.99 -10.09 -2.62
C ALA A 112 -20.81 -11.06 -2.64
N GLN A 113 -20.59 -11.76 -3.77
CA GLN A 113 -19.47 -12.69 -3.89
C GLN A 113 -18.13 -11.96 -3.87
N GLU A 114 -18.00 -10.86 -4.61
CA GLU A 114 -16.79 -10.06 -4.63
C GLU A 114 -16.50 -9.42 -3.27
N ALA A 115 -17.55 -9.00 -2.55
CA ALA A 115 -17.43 -8.49 -1.19
C ALA A 115 -16.94 -9.57 -0.23
N ALA A 116 -17.47 -10.79 -0.36
CA ALA A 116 -17.01 -11.94 0.40
C ALA A 116 -15.55 -12.26 0.12
N ASP A 117 -15.15 -12.35 -1.16
CA ASP A 117 -13.77 -12.65 -1.56
C ASP A 117 -12.76 -11.61 -1.05
N ALA A 118 -13.18 -10.34 -0.97
CA ALA A 118 -12.42 -9.29 -0.31
C ALA A 118 -12.33 -9.48 1.21
N LEU A 119 -13.45 -9.74 1.89
CA LEU A 119 -13.50 -9.92 3.35
C LEU A 119 -12.73 -11.16 3.81
N LYS A 120 -12.77 -12.26 3.07
CA LYS A 120 -11.99 -13.49 3.32
C LYS A 120 -10.49 -13.23 3.47
N LYS A 121 -9.97 -12.18 2.81
CA LYS A 121 -8.55 -11.77 2.85
C LYS A 121 -8.27 -10.56 3.75
N THR A 122 -9.31 -9.95 4.32
CA THR A 122 -9.19 -8.75 5.17
C THR A 122 -8.95 -9.16 6.61
N LEU A 123 -7.79 -8.80 7.17
CA LEU A 123 -7.43 -9.14 8.56
C LEU A 123 -7.96 -8.11 9.56
N LEU A 124 -7.99 -6.84 9.16
CA LEU A 124 -8.33 -5.71 10.03
C LEU A 124 -9.85 -5.48 10.08
N VAL A 125 -10.62 -6.53 10.35
CA VAL A 125 -12.10 -6.47 10.45
C VAL A 125 -12.59 -6.05 11.83
N PHE A 126 -11.81 -6.31 12.89
CA PHE A 126 -12.13 -5.94 14.29
C PHE A 126 -13.60 -6.24 14.65
N ASP A 127 -14.34 -5.28 15.20
CA ASP A 127 -15.73 -5.47 15.64
C ASP A 127 -16.70 -5.77 14.49
N ALA A 128 -16.35 -5.43 13.24
CA ALA A 128 -17.16 -5.79 12.08
C ALA A 128 -17.18 -7.31 11.80
N PHE A 129 -16.33 -8.08 12.50
CA PHE A 129 -16.50 -9.52 12.62
C PHE A 129 -17.92 -9.87 13.08
N ASN A 130 -18.43 -9.18 14.11
CA ASN A 130 -19.76 -9.43 14.67
C ASN A 130 -20.86 -9.17 13.63
N ASP A 131 -20.73 -8.10 12.84
CA ASP A 131 -21.69 -7.76 11.78
C ASP A 131 -21.77 -8.86 10.70
N VAL A 132 -20.63 -9.46 10.34
CA VAL A 132 -20.58 -10.58 9.39
C VAL A 132 -21.17 -11.84 10.02
N THR A 133 -20.87 -12.14 11.28
CA THR A 133 -21.45 -13.31 11.96
C THR A 133 -22.95 -13.19 12.16
N GLU A 134 -23.46 -12.01 12.51
CA GLU A 134 -24.90 -11.76 12.66
C GLU A 134 -25.63 -12.00 11.33
N LYS A 135 -25.06 -11.56 10.21
CA LYS A 135 -25.58 -11.87 8.86
C LYS A 135 -25.58 -13.37 8.57
N ALA A 136 -24.50 -14.06 8.90
CA ALA A 136 -24.38 -15.50 8.72
C ALA A 136 -25.43 -16.27 9.54
N GLU A 137 -25.62 -15.90 10.81
CA GLU A 137 -26.63 -16.46 11.71
C GLU A 137 -28.06 -16.18 11.24
N ALA A 138 -28.30 -14.99 10.68
CA ALA A 138 -29.57 -14.62 10.05
C ALA A 138 -29.85 -15.36 8.72
N GLY A 139 -28.91 -16.18 8.23
CA GLY A 139 -29.10 -17.06 7.09
C GLY A 139 -28.46 -16.61 5.77
N ASN A 140 -27.68 -15.51 5.76
CA ASN A 140 -26.95 -15.10 4.56
C ASN A 140 -25.87 -16.15 4.23
N ALA A 141 -26.06 -16.89 3.13
CA ALA A 141 -25.16 -17.97 2.71
C ALA A 141 -23.75 -17.46 2.39
N ILE A 142 -23.63 -16.28 1.79
CA ILE A 142 -22.35 -15.67 1.42
C ILE A 142 -21.59 -15.25 2.68
N ALA A 143 -22.27 -14.67 3.68
CA ALA A 143 -21.64 -14.35 4.96
C ALA A 143 -21.12 -15.61 5.68
N LYS A 144 -21.84 -16.74 5.59
CA LYS A 144 -21.36 -18.03 6.13
C LYS A 144 -20.05 -18.49 5.48
N GLU A 145 -19.89 -18.27 4.17
CA GLU A 145 -18.61 -18.57 3.49
C GLU A 145 -17.46 -17.73 4.02
N VAL A 146 -17.70 -16.45 4.32
CA VAL A 146 -16.67 -15.57 4.89
C VAL A 146 -16.23 -16.09 6.26
N VAL A 147 -17.19 -16.41 7.14
CA VAL A 147 -16.90 -16.95 8.47
C VAL A 147 -16.15 -18.29 8.37
N GLN A 148 -16.56 -19.18 7.46
CA GLN A 148 -15.91 -20.47 7.26
C GLN A 148 -14.47 -20.30 6.75
N SER A 149 -14.24 -19.44 5.76
CA SER A 149 -12.91 -19.12 5.22
C SER A 149 -11.95 -18.58 6.29
N TRP A 150 -12.44 -17.71 7.18
CA TRP A 150 -11.66 -17.24 8.32
C TRP A 150 -11.33 -18.35 9.30
N ALA A 151 -12.28 -19.24 9.61
CA ALA A 151 -12.08 -20.39 10.48
C ALA A 151 -11.07 -21.39 9.89
N ASP A 152 -11.11 -21.60 8.58
CA ASP A 152 -10.17 -22.45 7.83
C ASP A 152 -8.81 -21.78 7.58
N ALA A 153 -8.62 -20.55 8.06
CA ALA A 153 -7.42 -19.75 7.91
C ALA A 153 -6.97 -19.60 6.44
N GLU A 154 -7.91 -19.48 5.49
CA GLU A 154 -7.58 -19.35 4.07
C GLU A 154 -6.74 -18.09 3.78
N TRP A 155 -6.93 -17.01 4.55
CA TRP A 155 -6.11 -15.80 4.50
C TRP A 155 -4.62 -16.06 4.75
N PHE A 156 -4.31 -17.12 5.51
CA PHE A 156 -2.95 -17.56 5.82
C PHE A 156 -2.50 -18.64 4.82
N LEU A 157 -3.29 -19.71 4.65
CA LEU A 157 -2.93 -20.88 3.84
C LEU A 157 -2.87 -20.61 2.33
N SER A 158 -3.52 -19.55 1.85
CA SER A 158 -3.40 -19.12 0.44
C SER A 158 -2.11 -18.38 0.12
N ARG A 159 -1.33 -17.97 1.13
CA ARG A 159 -0.07 -17.25 0.94
C ARG A 159 1.06 -18.25 0.66
N PRO A 160 2.04 -17.91 -0.20
CA PRO A 160 3.21 -18.76 -0.39
C PRO A 160 3.92 -19.04 0.93
N GLU A 161 4.25 -20.31 1.18
CA GLU A 161 5.09 -20.69 2.30
C GLU A 161 6.49 -20.08 2.19
N VAL A 162 7.17 -19.93 3.34
CA VAL A 162 8.57 -19.53 3.35
C VAL A 162 9.39 -20.64 2.68
N PRO A 163 10.17 -20.36 1.62
CA PRO A 163 10.95 -21.40 0.95
C PRO A 163 11.95 -22.05 1.91
N GLU A 164 12.10 -23.38 1.83
CA GLU A 164 13.09 -24.13 2.63
C GLU A 164 14.54 -23.67 2.33
N LYS A 165 14.77 -23.13 1.13
CA LYS A 165 16.05 -22.58 0.70
C LYS A 165 15.83 -21.33 -0.16
N THR A 166 16.51 -20.25 0.22
CA THR A 166 16.55 -19.01 -0.56
C THR A 166 18.00 -18.57 -0.76
N THR A 167 18.33 -18.10 -1.96
CA THR A 167 19.66 -17.56 -2.29
C THR A 167 19.63 -16.04 -2.25
N TYR A 168 20.62 -15.45 -1.59
CA TYR A 168 20.76 -14.01 -1.41
C TYR A 168 22.14 -13.52 -1.85
N THR A 169 22.22 -12.26 -2.27
CA THR A 169 23.47 -11.51 -2.39
C THR A 169 23.72 -10.74 -1.10
N THR A 170 24.87 -10.95 -0.48
CA THR A 170 25.23 -10.26 0.76
C THR A 170 25.57 -8.79 0.52
N PHE A 171 24.90 -7.88 1.23
CA PHE A 171 25.32 -6.51 1.48
C PHE A 171 25.93 -6.46 2.89
N LYS A 172 27.26 -6.63 2.97
CA LYS A 172 28.00 -6.69 4.24
C LYS A 172 28.38 -5.29 4.69
N VAL A 173 28.05 -4.97 5.94
CA VAL A 173 28.51 -3.80 6.68
C VAL A 173 29.37 -4.30 7.85
N THR A 174 30.67 -4.03 7.82
CA THR A 174 31.59 -4.49 8.87
C THR A 174 31.47 -3.66 10.13
N GLY A 175 31.67 -4.30 11.28
CA GLY A 175 31.56 -3.69 12.60
C GLY A 175 30.10 -3.57 13.07
N GLU A 176 29.84 -2.51 13.82
CA GLU A 176 28.52 -2.21 14.35
C GLU A 176 27.73 -1.33 13.37
N THR A 177 26.47 -1.71 13.13
CA THR A 177 25.45 -0.84 12.54
C THR A 177 24.56 -0.33 13.65
N ASN A 178 24.72 0.95 14.01
CA ASN A 178 23.78 1.68 14.85
C ASN A 178 22.55 2.11 14.02
N THR A 179 21.40 2.26 14.64
CA THR A 179 20.18 2.77 13.97
C THR A 179 20.35 4.18 13.41
N ASP A 180 21.22 5.01 13.97
CA ASP A 180 21.55 6.35 13.42
C ASP A 180 22.31 6.23 12.08
N ASP A 181 22.99 5.11 11.83
CA ASP A 181 23.59 4.82 10.52
C ASP A 181 22.53 4.54 9.44
N LEU A 182 21.40 3.98 9.86
CA LEU A 182 20.29 3.60 8.98
C LEU A 182 19.28 4.75 8.80
N SER A 183 19.09 5.56 9.83
CA SER A 183 18.14 6.67 9.89
C SER A 183 18.75 7.81 10.73
N PRO A 184 19.63 8.64 10.13
CA PRO A 184 20.34 9.67 10.87
C PRO A 184 19.40 10.68 11.55
N ALA A 185 19.74 11.10 12.77
CA ALA A 185 18.94 12.05 13.54
C ALA A 185 18.74 13.40 12.82
N GLN A 186 19.72 13.84 12.02
CA GLN A 186 19.65 15.07 11.22
C GLN A 186 18.54 15.02 10.16
N ASP A 187 18.13 13.83 9.75
CA ASP A 187 17.10 13.58 8.73
C ASP A 187 15.79 13.10 9.34
N ALA A 188 15.61 13.22 10.66
CA ALA A 188 14.40 12.77 11.35
C ALA A 188 13.11 13.43 10.81
N TRP A 189 13.22 14.63 10.24
CA TRP A 189 12.12 15.37 9.64
C TRP A 189 11.52 14.68 8.40
N SER A 190 12.30 13.86 7.68
CA SER A 190 11.86 13.17 6.46
C SER A 190 11.34 11.75 6.71
N ARG A 191 11.45 11.21 7.94
CA ARG A 191 11.03 9.83 8.28
C ARG A 191 9.65 9.40 7.76
N PRO A 192 8.60 10.24 7.76
CA PRO A 192 7.30 9.84 7.22
C PRO A 192 7.30 9.62 5.70
N ASP A 193 8.24 10.21 4.96
CA ASP A 193 8.46 10.02 3.53
C ASP A 193 9.53 8.95 3.30
N ILE A 194 9.11 7.67 3.33
CA ILE A 194 10.00 6.51 3.27
C ILE A 194 10.98 6.58 2.07
N PRO A 195 10.54 6.81 0.82
CA PRO A 195 11.47 6.92 -0.31
C PRO A 195 12.52 8.03 -0.14
N LEU A 196 12.12 9.20 0.35
CA LEU A 196 13.06 10.30 0.57
C LEU A 196 14.04 9.99 1.69
N HIS A 197 13.53 9.54 2.83
CA HIS A 197 14.35 9.23 4.00
C HIS A 197 15.34 8.09 3.71
N SER A 198 14.96 7.14 2.85
CA SER A 198 15.85 6.03 2.47
C SER A 198 17.14 6.47 1.80
N LEU A 199 17.17 7.66 1.18
CA LEU A 199 18.40 8.22 0.60
C LEU A 199 19.46 8.52 1.66
N ALA A 200 19.07 8.76 2.92
CA ALA A 200 20.00 9.09 4.01
C ALA A 200 20.65 7.85 4.65
N MET A 201 20.18 6.63 4.36
CA MET A 201 20.72 5.39 4.92
C MET A 201 22.19 5.23 4.51
N HIS A 202 23.11 5.09 5.48
CA HIS A 202 24.55 5.01 5.25
C HIS A 202 25.15 6.18 4.45
N LYS A 203 24.61 7.40 4.62
CA LYS A 203 25.14 8.61 3.95
C LYS A 203 26.53 9.05 4.42
N ASN A 204 26.97 8.57 5.58
CA ASN A 204 28.32 8.79 6.10
C ASN A 204 29.17 7.56 5.77
N SER A 205 30.17 7.72 4.89
CA SER A 205 30.97 6.60 4.40
C SER A 205 31.74 5.92 5.52
N ARG A 206 31.93 4.60 5.39
CA ARG A 206 32.72 3.76 6.29
C ARG A 206 33.41 2.64 5.51
N ASP A 207 34.18 1.80 6.20
CA ASP A 207 34.84 0.68 5.54
C ASP A 207 33.84 -0.21 4.77
N GLY A 208 34.11 -0.43 3.48
CA GLY A 208 33.26 -1.19 2.57
C GLY A 208 31.95 -0.53 2.12
N ILE A 209 31.60 0.67 2.61
CA ILE A 209 30.35 1.37 2.28
C ILE A 209 30.66 2.81 1.84
N ILE A 210 30.36 3.10 0.58
CA ILE A 210 30.70 4.39 -0.05
C ILE A 210 29.40 5.10 -0.41
N ALA A 211 29.15 6.23 0.25
CA ALA A 211 28.03 7.11 -0.06
C ALA A 211 28.11 7.64 -1.51
N ASP A 212 26.97 7.72 -2.20
CA ASP A 212 26.92 8.33 -3.53
C ASP A 212 27.15 9.85 -3.46
N GLU A 213 26.73 10.48 -2.36
CA GLU A 213 27.03 11.86 -1.99
C GLU A 213 27.28 11.94 -0.48
N GLU A 214 28.54 12.19 -0.09
CA GLU A 214 28.95 12.17 1.32
C GLU A 214 28.11 13.11 2.20
N GLY A 215 27.51 12.54 3.24
CA GLY A 215 26.65 13.24 4.21
C GLY A 215 25.23 13.53 3.70
N VAL A 216 24.88 13.15 2.47
CA VAL A 216 23.60 13.47 1.83
C VAL A 216 22.89 12.22 1.30
N VAL A 217 23.56 11.43 0.45
CA VAL A 217 22.99 10.25 -0.21
C VAL A 217 23.86 9.03 0.05
N GLY A 218 23.23 7.98 0.57
CA GLY A 218 23.82 6.67 0.84
C GLY A 218 24.34 5.92 -0.39
N PRO A 219 24.75 4.65 -0.21
CA PRO A 219 25.43 3.84 -1.22
C PRO A 219 24.47 3.26 -2.28
N MET A 220 23.64 4.08 -2.92
CA MET A 220 22.59 3.61 -3.82
C MET A 220 23.15 2.89 -5.04
N LYS A 221 24.21 3.40 -5.67
CA LYS A 221 24.88 2.71 -6.79
C LYS A 221 25.48 1.36 -6.39
N GLN A 222 26.05 1.27 -5.20
CA GLN A 222 26.60 0.00 -4.68
C GLN A 222 25.48 -1.02 -4.47
N ILE A 223 24.34 -0.59 -3.94
CA ILE A 223 23.15 -1.44 -3.77
C ILE A 223 22.61 -1.91 -5.14
N GLU A 224 22.48 -1.01 -6.12
CA GLU A 224 22.01 -1.37 -7.46
C GLU A 224 22.96 -2.36 -8.16
N ALA A 225 24.28 -2.13 -8.10
CA ALA A 225 25.27 -3.07 -8.65
C ALA A 225 25.21 -4.47 -8.01
N LEU A 226 24.81 -4.57 -6.74
CA LEU A 226 24.58 -5.86 -6.08
C LEU A 226 23.29 -6.53 -6.54
N LYS A 227 22.23 -5.76 -6.83
CA LYS A 227 20.95 -6.28 -7.36
C LYS A 227 21.12 -6.89 -8.76
N GLU A 228 22.04 -6.38 -9.57
CA GLU A 228 22.37 -6.94 -10.89
C GLU A 228 22.83 -8.40 -10.85
N LYS A 229 23.25 -8.92 -9.68
CA LYS A 229 23.59 -10.34 -9.49
C LYS A 229 22.37 -11.27 -9.51
N GLY A 230 21.15 -10.73 -9.61
CA GLY A 230 19.92 -11.52 -9.82
C GLY A 230 19.38 -12.24 -8.58
N HIS A 231 19.88 -11.90 -7.39
CA HIS A 231 19.37 -12.41 -6.12
C HIS A 231 18.95 -11.25 -5.20
N PRO A 232 17.91 -11.43 -4.36
CA PRO A 232 17.58 -10.46 -3.32
C PRO A 232 18.77 -10.16 -2.41
N LEU A 233 18.85 -8.94 -1.90
CA LEU A 233 19.92 -8.56 -0.99
C LEU A 233 19.61 -8.99 0.45
N ALA A 234 20.64 -9.41 1.17
CA ALA A 234 20.61 -9.60 2.62
C ALA A 234 21.53 -8.59 3.30
N TYR A 235 20.98 -7.77 4.20
CA TYR A 235 21.78 -6.90 5.07
C TYR A 235 22.50 -7.76 6.11
N VAL A 236 23.83 -7.70 6.13
CA VAL A 236 24.65 -8.49 7.04
C VAL A 236 25.60 -7.58 7.79
N GLY A 237 25.62 -7.65 9.11
CA GLY A 237 26.59 -6.95 9.95
C GLY A 237 27.08 -7.82 11.08
N ASP A 238 28.16 -7.38 11.76
CA ASP A 238 28.71 -8.11 12.90
C ASP A 238 27.88 -7.84 14.17
N VAL A 239 27.43 -6.60 14.34
CA VAL A 239 26.40 -6.17 15.30
C VAL A 239 25.43 -5.25 14.58
N VAL A 240 24.11 -5.48 14.67
CA VAL A 240 23.11 -4.75 13.88
C VAL A 240 21.96 -4.26 14.73
N GLY A 241 21.61 -2.98 14.58
CA GLY A 241 20.40 -2.39 15.15
C GLY A 241 20.56 -1.89 16.59
N THR A 242 21.77 -1.53 16.98
CA THR A 242 22.05 -0.86 18.27
C THR A 242 21.60 0.60 18.22
N GLY A 243 21.39 1.22 19.39
CA GLY A 243 20.85 2.58 19.52
C GLY A 243 20.11 2.75 20.82
#